data_AF-A0AA43IQ34-F1
#
_entry.id   AF-A0AA43IQ34-F1
#
_cell.length_a   1.000
_cell.length_b   1.000
_cell.length_c   1.000
_cell.angle_alpha   90.00
_cell.angle_beta   90.00
_cell.angle_gamma   90.00
#
_symmetry.space_group_name_H-M   'P 1'
#
loop_
_entity.id
_entity.type
_entity.pdbx_description
1 polymer ?
#
loop_
_entity_poly.entity_id
_entity_poly.type
_entity_poly.pdbx_seq_one_letter_code
_entity_poly.pdbx_strand_id
1 'polypeptide(L)'
;MTRNTKQSRTSRAVREQAPVSVKSPSAEEAAKLEIYDTTLRDGAQAEDVSFSAQDKVLIAQKLDSLGVHFIEGGWPGANPKDIEFFRMIKTLPLKHAEVIAFGSTRKASNPVRKDPNLQALLGADTKIITLFGKTWSLHVTDALGISLHKNLELIGDSIAYLRGKGRRVFYDAEHFFDGYKTNPDYALNTIRKA
;
A
#
# COMPACT_ATOMS: atom_id res chain seq x y z
N MET A 1 29.76 -55.23 -40.90
CA MET A 1 28.82 -55.25 -39.76
C MET A 1 29.61 -55.20 -38.45
N THR A 2 29.66 -54.05 -37.78
CA THR A 2 29.43 -53.88 -36.33
C THR A 2 29.77 -52.44 -35.97
N ARG A 3 28.75 -51.74 -35.48
CA ARG A 3 28.82 -50.37 -34.95
C ARG A 3 29.54 -50.41 -33.61
N ASN A 4 30.33 -49.39 -33.28
CA ASN A 4 30.35 -48.91 -31.89
C ASN A 4 30.73 -47.42 -31.82
N THR A 5 29.69 -46.59 -31.79
CA THR A 5 29.72 -45.16 -31.50
C THR A 5 30.08 -44.94 -30.03
N LYS A 6 31.28 -44.40 -29.77
CA LYS A 6 31.62 -43.86 -28.44
C LYS A 6 30.88 -42.55 -28.21
N GLN A 7 30.06 -42.55 -27.17
CA GLN A 7 29.38 -41.39 -26.59
C GLN A 7 30.41 -40.32 -26.18
N SER A 8 30.20 -39.08 -26.63
CA SER A 8 30.78 -37.88 -26.03
C SER A 8 29.66 -37.11 -25.34
N ARG A 9 29.46 -37.36 -24.05
CA ARG A 9 28.65 -36.52 -23.16
C ARG A 9 29.46 -35.27 -22.84
N THR A 10 29.14 -34.15 -23.47
CA THR A 10 29.60 -32.83 -23.01
C THR A 10 28.81 -32.45 -21.76
N SER A 11 29.42 -32.64 -20.59
CA SER A 11 28.93 -32.11 -19.32
C SER A 11 29.10 -30.58 -19.31
N ARG A 12 27.99 -29.84 -19.34
CA ARG A 12 27.99 -28.39 -19.13
C ARG A 12 28.24 -28.15 -17.64
N ALA A 13 29.47 -27.74 -17.28
CA ALA A 13 29.81 -27.39 -15.91
C ALA A 13 28.93 -26.20 -15.48
N VAL A 14 28.13 -26.40 -14.43
CA VAL A 14 27.40 -25.33 -13.74
C VAL A 14 28.45 -24.52 -13.00
N ARG A 15 28.59 -23.24 -13.36
CA ARG A 15 29.51 -22.32 -12.72
C ARG A 15 28.88 -21.89 -11.39
N GLU A 16 29.29 -22.52 -10.30
CA GLU A 16 28.89 -22.17 -8.94
C GLU A 16 29.43 -20.76 -8.63
N GLN A 17 28.54 -19.78 -8.49
CA GLN A 17 28.91 -18.44 -8.05
C GLN A 17 29.17 -18.49 -6.54
N ALA A 18 30.35 -18.02 -6.12
CA ALA A 18 30.69 -17.90 -4.71
C ALA A 18 29.64 -17.00 -3.99
N PRO A 19 29.26 -17.32 -2.75
CA PRO A 19 28.26 -16.55 -2.03
C PRO A 19 28.77 -15.11 -1.85
N VAL A 20 27.98 -14.15 -2.33
CA VAL A 20 28.21 -12.73 -2.09
C VAL A 20 28.15 -12.53 -0.58
N SER A 21 29.28 -12.19 0.04
CA SER A 21 29.33 -11.83 1.45
C SER A 21 28.65 -10.49 1.64
N VAL A 22 27.36 -10.53 1.99
CA VAL A 22 26.62 -9.35 2.43
C VAL A 22 27.03 -9.10 3.88
N LYS A 23 27.80 -8.03 4.11
CA LYS A 23 28.08 -7.56 5.47
C LYS A 23 26.75 -7.16 6.12
N SER A 24 26.47 -7.69 7.29
CA SER A 24 25.37 -7.26 8.15
C SER A 24 25.58 -5.78 8.49
N PRO A 25 24.55 -4.92 8.37
CA PRO A 25 24.66 -3.51 8.73
C PRO A 25 24.99 -3.38 10.22
N SER A 26 25.78 -2.35 10.55
CA SER A 26 26.12 -2.02 11.94
C SER A 26 24.88 -1.52 12.72
N ALA A 27 24.92 -1.56 14.05
CA ALA A 27 23.79 -1.18 14.91
C ALA A 27 23.34 0.29 14.75
N GLU A 28 24.19 1.17 14.22
CA GLU A 28 23.87 2.57 13.87
C GLU A 28 23.33 2.72 12.44
N GLU A 29 23.60 1.77 11.54
CA GLU A 29 23.10 1.74 10.15
C GLU A 29 21.82 0.91 9.97
N ALA A 30 21.36 0.25 11.04
CA ALA A 30 20.08 -0.42 11.04
C ALA A 30 18.98 0.63 10.84
N ALA A 31 18.47 0.74 9.61
CA ALA A 31 17.32 1.55 9.29
C ALA A 31 16.25 1.33 10.38
N LYS A 32 15.79 2.42 11.00
CA LYS A 32 14.74 2.37 12.03
C LYS A 32 13.57 1.55 11.46
N LEU A 33 13.36 0.36 12.02
CA LEU A 33 12.28 -0.52 11.59
C LEU A 33 10.96 0.07 12.06
N GLU A 34 10.14 0.50 11.10
CA GLU A 34 8.76 0.92 11.36
C GLU A 34 7.81 -0.21 10.98
N ILE A 35 6.80 -0.45 11.81
CA ILE A 35 5.79 -1.50 11.60
C ILE A 35 4.50 -0.84 11.16
N TYR A 36 4.03 -1.21 9.97
CA TYR A 36 2.74 -0.82 9.42
C TYR A 36 1.79 -2.02 9.50
N ASP A 37 0.78 -1.94 10.38
CA ASP A 37 -0.19 -3.00 10.61
C ASP A 37 -1.48 -2.76 9.83
N THR A 38 -1.96 -3.79 9.14
CA THR A 38 -3.17 -3.76 8.30
C THR A 38 -4.31 -4.61 8.86
N THR A 39 -4.22 -5.06 10.13
CA THR A 39 -5.18 -5.98 10.76
C THR A 39 -6.62 -5.45 10.69
N LEU A 40 -6.81 -4.14 10.92
CA LEU A 40 -8.14 -3.52 10.97
C LEU A 40 -8.77 -3.27 9.59
N ARG A 41 -7.99 -3.35 8.50
CA ARG A 41 -8.48 -3.15 7.14
C ARG A 41 -8.34 -4.43 6.34
N ASP A 42 -7.13 -4.77 5.91
CA ASP A 42 -6.87 -5.91 5.04
C ASP A 42 -7.14 -7.23 5.77
N GLY A 43 -6.74 -7.32 7.04
CA GLY A 43 -7.06 -8.46 7.90
C GLY A 43 -8.56 -8.67 8.15
N ALA A 44 -9.36 -7.60 8.02
CA ALA A 44 -10.81 -7.66 8.14
C ALA A 44 -11.52 -8.08 6.84
N GLN A 45 -10.80 -8.30 5.73
CA GLN A 45 -11.36 -8.75 4.45
C GLN A 45 -11.45 -10.28 4.33
N ALA A 46 -10.96 -11.02 5.32
CA ALA A 46 -11.11 -12.46 5.39
C ALA A 46 -12.59 -12.85 5.61
N GLU A 47 -13.00 -13.99 5.04
CA GLU A 47 -14.34 -14.54 5.29
C GLU A 47 -14.58 -14.71 6.80
N ASP A 48 -15.82 -14.44 7.22
CA ASP A 48 -16.28 -14.49 8.62
C ASP A 48 -15.62 -13.51 9.61
N VAL A 49 -14.75 -12.59 9.15
CA VAL A 49 -14.21 -11.52 9.99
C VAL A 49 -15.05 -10.26 9.83
N SER A 50 -15.68 -9.81 10.92
CA SER A 50 -16.38 -8.52 10.95
C SER A 50 -16.20 -7.83 12.29
N PHE A 51 -15.40 -6.76 12.31
CA PHE A 51 -15.22 -5.95 13.51
C PHE A 51 -16.35 -4.92 13.64
N SER A 52 -16.87 -4.75 14.85
CA SER A 52 -17.57 -3.52 15.23
C SER A 52 -16.57 -2.36 15.38
N ALA A 53 -17.06 -1.12 15.45
CA ALA A 53 -16.19 0.03 15.72
C ALA A 53 -15.49 -0.09 17.08
N GLN A 54 -16.19 -0.65 18.07
CA GLN A 54 -15.67 -0.93 19.41
C GLN A 54 -14.55 -1.97 19.36
N ASP A 55 -14.72 -3.07 18.61
CA ASP A 55 -13.68 -4.08 18.43
C ASP A 55 -12.42 -3.46 17.81
N LYS A 56 -12.61 -2.61 16.79
CA LYS A 56 -11.49 -1.90 16.16
C LYS A 56 -10.72 -1.02 17.14
N VAL A 57 -11.42 -0.29 18.02
CA VAL A 57 -10.77 0.53 19.07
C VAL A 57 -9.96 -0.34 20.02
N LEU A 58 -10.53 -1.45 20.50
CA LEU A 58 -9.85 -2.37 21.42
C LEU A 58 -8.60 -2.98 20.77
N ILE A 59 -8.72 -3.43 19.52
CA ILE A 59 -7.59 -3.99 18.76
C ILE A 59 -6.52 -2.91 18.51
N ALA A 60 -6.91 -1.68 18.15
CA ALA A 60 -5.96 -0.58 17.95
C ALA A 60 -5.14 -0.29 19.22
N GLN A 61 -5.77 -0.31 20.40
CA GLN A 61 -5.06 -0.16 21.68
C GLN A 61 -4.11 -1.32 21.98
N LYS A 62 -4.47 -2.55 21.58
CA LYS A 62 -3.59 -3.71 21.72
C LYS A 62 -2.39 -3.62 20.77
N LEU A 63 -2.62 -3.25 19.52
CA LEU A 63 -1.55 -3.00 18.54
C LEU A 63 -0.60 -1.90 19.04
N ASP A 64 -1.14 -0.80 19.56
CA ASP A 64 -0.36 0.27 20.19
C ASP A 64 0.50 -0.25 21.35
N SER A 65 -0.07 -1.10 22.22
CA SER A 65 0.68 -1.69 23.33
C SER A 65 1.80 -2.64 22.90
N LEU A 66 1.72 -3.20 21.69
CA LEU A 66 2.78 -4.00 21.07
C LEU A 66 3.89 -3.13 20.44
N GLY A 67 3.70 -1.81 20.39
CA GLY A 67 4.68 -0.87 19.83
C GLY A 67 4.65 -0.79 18.30
N VAL A 68 3.52 -1.09 17.65
CA VAL A 68 3.39 -0.82 16.21
C VAL A 68 3.45 0.69 15.95
N HIS A 69 3.93 1.08 14.77
CA HIS A 69 4.15 2.48 14.45
C HIS A 69 2.95 3.08 13.72
N PHE A 70 2.33 2.29 12.84
CA PHE A 70 1.20 2.70 12.03
C PHE A 70 0.10 1.65 12.07
N ILE A 71 -1.14 2.09 12.28
CA ILE A 71 -2.32 1.23 12.26
C ILE A 71 -3.23 1.70 11.14
N GLU A 72 -3.42 0.87 10.11
CA GLU A 72 -4.37 1.13 9.04
C GLU A 72 -5.80 0.88 9.52
N GLY A 73 -6.50 1.96 9.89
CA GLY A 73 -7.76 1.91 10.62
C GLY A 73 -8.98 1.49 9.78
N GLY A 74 -8.90 1.62 8.46
CA GLY A 74 -9.99 1.30 7.54
C GLY A 74 -10.22 2.36 6.46
N TRP A 75 -11.30 2.18 5.70
CA TRP A 75 -11.68 3.02 4.57
C TRP A 75 -12.99 3.78 4.84
N PRO A 76 -12.91 5.04 5.34
CA PRO A 76 -14.09 5.81 5.73
C PRO A 76 -15.01 6.17 4.55
N GLY A 77 -14.48 6.18 3.32
CA GLY A 77 -15.26 6.39 2.10
C GLY A 77 -16.05 5.17 1.62
N ALA A 78 -15.83 3.98 2.21
CA ALA A 78 -16.44 2.72 1.79
C ALA A 78 -17.23 2.03 2.90
N ASN A 79 -16.82 2.17 4.17
CA ASN A 79 -17.43 1.45 5.28
C ASN A 79 -17.88 2.40 6.42
N PRO A 80 -19.19 2.47 6.73
CA PRO A 80 -19.70 3.29 7.83
C PRO A 80 -19.11 2.95 9.21
N LYS A 81 -18.74 1.68 9.45
CA LYS A 81 -18.10 1.25 10.70
C LYS A 81 -16.73 1.92 10.89
N ASP A 82 -16.04 2.22 9.79
CA ASP A 82 -14.73 2.85 9.83
C ASP A 82 -14.86 4.33 10.18
N ILE A 83 -15.91 5.00 9.69
CA ILE A 83 -16.23 6.39 10.08
C ILE A 83 -16.41 6.46 11.61
N GLU A 84 -17.19 5.53 12.18
CA GLU A 84 -17.43 5.50 13.62
C GLU A 84 -16.15 5.16 14.41
N PHE A 85 -15.32 4.23 13.91
CA PHE A 85 -14.00 3.96 14.47
C PHE A 85 -13.12 5.21 14.52
N PHE A 86 -12.99 5.97 13.42
CA PHE A 86 -12.20 7.21 13.40
C PHE A 86 -12.74 8.27 14.36
N ARG A 87 -14.07 8.37 14.49
CA ARG A 87 -14.71 9.26 15.48
C ARG A 87 -14.33 8.88 16.91
N MET A 88 -14.36 7.59 17.23
CA MET A 88 -14.08 7.08 18.58
C MET A 88 -12.58 7.18 18.92
N ILE A 89 -11.70 6.67 18.06
CA ILE A 89 -10.25 6.57 18.33
C ILE A 89 -9.61 7.95 18.49
N LYS A 90 -10.17 8.99 17.85
CA LYS A 90 -9.73 10.38 18.03
C LYS A 90 -9.81 10.87 19.49
N THR A 91 -10.75 10.33 20.27
CA THR A 91 -10.92 10.68 21.69
C THR A 91 -10.08 9.82 22.64
N LEU A 92 -9.36 8.83 22.11
CA LEU A 92 -8.60 7.83 22.86
C LEU A 92 -7.15 7.81 22.35
N PRO A 93 -6.32 8.77 22.76
CA PRO A 93 -4.97 8.91 22.23
C PRO A 93 -4.14 7.66 22.51
N LEU A 94 -3.49 7.16 21.45
CA LEU A 94 -2.51 6.07 21.49
C LEU A 94 -1.14 6.61 21.94
N LYS A 95 -0.30 5.74 22.51
CA LYS A 95 1.01 6.15 23.06
C LYS A 95 2.11 6.13 22.01
N HIS A 96 2.06 5.19 21.08
CA HIS A 96 3.11 4.89 20.12
C HIS A 96 2.63 4.99 18.68
N ALA A 97 1.47 4.41 18.38
CA ALA A 97 0.98 4.27 17.02
C ALA A 97 0.27 5.52 16.51
N GLU A 98 0.48 5.83 15.23
CA GLU A 98 -0.36 6.78 14.47
C GLU A 98 -1.41 5.99 13.66
N VAL A 99 -2.68 6.39 13.81
CA VAL A 99 -3.78 5.77 13.06
C VAL A 99 -3.86 6.38 11.66
N ILE A 100 -4.07 5.53 10.66
CA ILE A 100 -4.06 5.89 9.24
C ILE A 100 -5.43 5.60 8.62
N ALA A 101 -5.97 6.58 7.89
CA ALA A 101 -7.09 6.36 6.99
C ALA A 101 -6.60 5.83 5.64
N PHE A 102 -7.24 4.78 5.13
CA PHE A 102 -6.94 4.18 3.83
C PHE A 102 -8.00 4.57 2.80
N GLY A 103 -7.61 4.78 1.54
CA GLY A 103 -8.56 4.91 0.44
C GLY A 103 -7.91 5.03 -0.93
N SER A 104 -8.73 5.16 -1.96
CA SER A 104 -8.25 5.29 -3.35
C SER A 104 -7.92 6.72 -3.74
N THR A 105 -7.22 6.93 -4.86
CA THR A 105 -7.25 8.22 -5.57
C THR A 105 -8.67 8.69 -5.88
N ARG A 106 -8.85 9.98 -6.21
CA ARG A 106 -10.14 10.52 -6.67
C ARG A 106 -10.70 9.73 -7.85
N LYS A 107 -12.03 9.69 -7.97
CA LYS A 107 -12.66 9.13 -9.18
C LYS A 107 -12.39 10.03 -10.38
N ALA A 108 -12.25 9.43 -11.55
CA ALA A 108 -11.98 10.15 -12.79
C ALA A 108 -13.05 11.20 -13.12
N SER A 109 -14.31 10.90 -12.80
CA SER A 109 -15.48 11.75 -13.01
C SER A 109 -15.53 12.98 -12.10
N ASN A 110 -14.78 12.97 -11.00
CA ASN A 110 -14.91 13.96 -9.94
C ASN A 110 -13.72 14.93 -9.94
N PRO A 111 -13.95 16.24 -9.79
CA PRO A 111 -12.87 17.15 -9.47
C PRO A 111 -12.34 16.85 -8.06
N VAL A 112 -11.03 16.95 -7.87
CA VAL A 112 -10.34 16.55 -6.63
C VAL A 112 -10.96 17.16 -5.36
N ARG A 113 -11.40 18.42 -5.44
CA ARG A 113 -11.99 19.15 -4.30
C ARG A 113 -13.39 18.70 -3.92
N LYS A 114 -14.11 18.01 -4.81
CA LYS A 114 -15.48 17.52 -4.57
C LYS A 114 -15.56 16.00 -4.58
N ASP A 115 -14.43 15.30 -4.65
CA ASP A 115 -14.43 13.84 -4.64
C ASP A 115 -14.85 13.32 -3.26
N PRO A 116 -15.97 12.57 -3.15
CA PRO A 116 -16.49 12.14 -1.86
C PRO A 116 -15.53 11.25 -1.08
N ASN A 117 -14.74 10.42 -1.77
CA ASN A 117 -13.76 9.56 -1.14
C ASN A 117 -12.64 10.41 -0.50
N LEU A 118 -12.09 11.40 -1.22
CA LEU A 118 -11.10 12.30 -0.63
C LEU A 118 -11.67 13.15 0.52
N GLN A 119 -12.94 13.56 0.46
CA GLN A 119 -13.58 14.25 1.59
C GLN A 119 -13.74 13.34 2.81
N ALA A 120 -14.11 12.07 2.60
CA ALA A 120 -14.21 11.10 3.68
C ALA A 120 -12.85 10.84 4.35
N LEU A 121 -11.77 10.74 3.56
CA LEU A 121 -10.41 10.62 4.08
C LEU A 121 -9.99 11.83 4.93
N LEU A 122 -10.32 13.05 4.48
CA LEU A 122 -10.07 14.25 5.29
C LEU A 122 -10.94 14.30 6.55
N GLY A 123 -12.17 13.80 6.47
CA GLY A 123 -13.13 13.73 7.57
C GLY A 123 -12.76 12.72 8.66
N ALA A 124 -11.96 11.70 8.33
CA ALA A 124 -11.37 10.79 9.32
C ALA A 124 -10.35 11.51 10.24
N ASP A 125 -9.87 12.68 9.83
CA ASP A 125 -9.00 13.58 10.59
C ASP A 125 -7.73 12.92 11.15
N THR A 126 -7.18 11.97 10.40
CA THR A 126 -5.87 11.39 10.67
C THR A 126 -4.76 12.31 10.15
N LYS A 127 -3.58 12.27 10.80
CA LYS A 127 -2.39 13.01 10.31
C LYS A 127 -1.83 12.39 9.03
N ILE A 128 -1.96 11.07 8.92
CA ILE A 128 -1.42 10.26 7.83
C ILE A 128 -2.57 9.56 7.10
N ILE A 129 -2.48 9.53 5.77
CA ILE A 129 -3.42 8.83 4.90
C ILE A 129 -2.61 7.89 3.99
N THR A 130 -3.03 6.64 3.88
CA THR A 130 -2.55 5.74 2.84
C THR A 130 -3.50 5.82 1.65
N LEU A 131 -2.96 6.21 0.51
CA LEU A 131 -3.71 6.38 -0.72
C LEU A 131 -3.21 5.36 -1.74
N PHE A 132 -4.08 4.46 -2.18
CA PHE A 132 -3.70 3.52 -3.24
C PHE A 132 -4.04 4.07 -4.63
N GLY A 133 -3.18 3.75 -5.59
CA GLY A 133 -3.39 4.01 -7.00
C GLY A 133 -2.92 2.84 -7.86
N LYS A 134 -3.72 2.48 -8.86
CA LYS A 134 -3.46 1.32 -9.73
C LYS A 134 -2.17 1.54 -10.52
N THR A 135 -1.22 0.63 -10.38
CA THR A 135 0.10 0.74 -11.02
C THR A 135 0.29 -0.22 -12.20
N TRP A 136 -0.57 -1.22 -12.32
CA TRP A 136 -0.59 -2.10 -13.48
C TRP A 136 -1.45 -1.53 -14.61
N SER A 137 -0.86 -1.34 -15.80
CA SER A 137 -1.54 -0.78 -16.97
C SER A 137 -2.82 -1.52 -17.34
N LEU A 138 -2.85 -2.86 -17.22
CA LEU A 138 -4.03 -3.67 -17.49
C LEU A 138 -5.21 -3.28 -16.58
N HIS A 139 -4.96 -3.11 -15.27
CA HIS A 139 -6.01 -2.71 -14.35
C HIS A 139 -6.49 -1.28 -14.60
N VAL A 140 -5.62 -0.41 -15.11
CA VAL A 140 -5.99 0.97 -15.44
C VAL A 140 -6.92 1.01 -16.66
N THR A 141 -6.63 0.23 -17.70
CA THR A 141 -7.48 0.17 -18.90
C THR A 141 -8.76 -0.61 -18.64
N ASP A 142 -8.69 -1.73 -17.95
CA ASP A 142 -9.79 -2.70 -17.90
C ASP A 142 -10.71 -2.47 -16.70
N ALA A 143 -10.14 -2.19 -15.52
CA ALA A 143 -10.93 -1.99 -14.30
C ALA A 143 -11.37 -0.53 -14.14
N LEU A 144 -10.52 0.44 -14.47
CA LEU A 144 -10.87 1.86 -14.38
C LEU A 144 -11.47 2.43 -15.68
N GLY A 145 -11.21 1.83 -16.84
CA GLY A 145 -11.71 2.32 -18.12
C GLY A 145 -11.11 3.67 -18.55
N ILE A 146 -9.89 3.99 -18.11
CA ILE A 146 -9.23 5.28 -18.39
C ILE A 146 -7.85 5.11 -19.03
N SER A 147 -7.33 6.19 -19.60
CA SER A 147 -5.96 6.19 -20.13
C SER A 147 -4.92 6.19 -19.00
N LEU A 148 -3.73 5.64 -19.30
CA LEU A 148 -2.57 5.65 -18.40
C LEU A 148 -2.19 7.07 -17.96
N HIS A 149 -2.21 8.02 -18.91
CA HIS A 149 -1.99 9.43 -18.61
C HIS A 149 -3.02 9.97 -17.62
N LYS A 150 -4.30 9.64 -17.81
CA LYS A 150 -5.35 10.07 -16.91
C LYS A 150 -5.12 9.54 -15.50
N ASN A 151 -4.73 8.28 -15.35
CA ASN A 151 -4.43 7.71 -14.05
C ASN A 151 -3.28 8.43 -13.33
N LEU A 152 -2.21 8.81 -14.06
CA LEU A 152 -1.13 9.63 -13.51
C LEU A 152 -1.63 11.01 -13.02
N GLU A 153 -2.57 11.64 -13.73
CA GLU A 153 -3.23 12.85 -13.22
C GLU A 153 -4.01 12.57 -11.93
N LEU A 154 -4.77 11.47 -11.86
CA LEU A 154 -5.56 11.14 -10.66
C LEU A 154 -4.67 10.94 -9.44
N ILE A 155 -3.54 10.24 -9.60
CA ILE A 155 -2.53 10.02 -8.55
C ILE A 155 -1.98 11.36 -8.08
N GLY A 156 -1.41 12.15 -8.99
CA GLY A 156 -0.77 13.41 -8.66
C GLY A 156 -1.73 14.43 -8.03
N ASP A 157 -2.93 14.59 -8.60
CA ASP A 157 -3.93 15.52 -8.08
C ASP A 157 -4.37 15.15 -6.67
N SER A 158 -4.64 13.86 -6.43
CA SER A 158 -5.14 13.39 -5.14
C SER A 158 -4.11 13.58 -4.04
N ILE A 159 -2.85 13.20 -4.32
CA ILE A 159 -1.76 13.32 -3.34
C ILE A 159 -1.43 14.79 -3.08
N ALA A 160 -1.32 15.62 -4.13
CA ALA A 160 -1.08 17.04 -3.97
C ALA A 160 -2.20 17.72 -3.17
N TYR A 161 -3.46 17.34 -3.40
CA TYR A 161 -4.59 17.87 -2.65
C TYR A 161 -4.54 17.49 -1.17
N LEU A 162 -4.31 16.22 -0.83
CA LEU A 162 -4.23 15.77 0.56
C LEU A 162 -3.03 16.39 1.29
N ARG A 163 -1.87 16.47 0.64
CA ARG A 163 -0.68 17.16 1.18
C ARG A 163 -0.94 18.66 1.39
N GLY A 164 -1.62 19.31 0.44
CA GLY A 164 -2.05 20.70 0.55
C GLY A 164 -3.05 20.95 1.69
N LYS A 165 -3.67 19.90 2.23
CA LYS A 165 -4.50 19.92 3.45
C LYS A 165 -3.73 19.55 4.73
N GLY A 166 -2.40 19.51 4.65
CA GLY A 166 -1.52 19.25 5.80
C GLY A 166 -1.41 17.78 6.19
N ARG A 167 -1.80 16.85 5.30
CA ARG A 167 -1.71 15.41 5.57
C ARG A 167 -0.38 14.86 5.05
N ARG A 168 0.25 13.96 5.80
CA ARG A 168 1.30 13.08 5.27
C ARG A 168 0.60 11.98 4.48
N VAL A 169 1.13 11.63 3.30
CA VAL A 169 0.54 10.61 2.44
C VAL A 169 1.53 9.48 2.23
N PHE A 170 1.09 8.25 2.50
CA PHE A 170 1.74 7.05 1.99
C PHE A 170 1.06 6.65 0.69
N TYR A 171 1.86 6.46 -0.35
CA TYR A 171 1.35 5.99 -1.63
C TYR A 171 1.50 4.49 -1.72
N ASP A 172 0.37 3.80 -1.83
CA ASP A 172 0.31 2.37 -2.10
C ASP A 172 0.20 2.15 -3.62
N ALA A 173 1.31 1.74 -4.22
CA ALA A 173 1.40 1.41 -5.64
C ALA A 173 0.78 0.02 -5.89
N GLU A 174 -0.54 -0.02 -5.96
CA GLU A 174 -1.28 -1.28 -6.02
C GLU A 174 -0.92 -2.08 -7.29
N HIS A 175 -0.58 -3.36 -7.10
CA HIS A 175 -0.02 -4.28 -8.09
C HIS A 175 1.29 -3.79 -8.75
N PHE A 176 2.13 -3.04 -8.02
CA PHE A 176 3.39 -2.50 -8.55
C PHE A 176 4.25 -3.56 -9.24
N PHE A 177 4.51 -4.71 -8.62
CA PHE A 177 5.47 -5.67 -9.16
C PHE A 177 5.01 -6.33 -10.46
N ASP A 178 3.72 -6.64 -10.59
CA ASP A 178 3.17 -7.19 -11.85
C ASP A 178 3.02 -6.10 -12.91
N GLY A 179 2.67 -4.88 -12.49
CA GLY A 179 2.75 -3.67 -13.32
C GLY A 179 4.16 -3.43 -13.85
N TYR A 180 5.18 -3.59 -13.00
CA TYR A 180 6.57 -3.37 -13.36
C TYR A 180 7.08 -4.45 -14.31
N LYS A 181 6.71 -5.72 -14.13
CA LYS A 181 7.06 -6.80 -15.08
C LYS A 181 6.50 -6.54 -16.49
N THR A 182 5.32 -5.94 -16.59
CA THR A 182 4.62 -5.74 -17.86
C THR A 182 4.94 -4.40 -18.52
N ASN A 183 5.11 -3.34 -17.73
CA ASN A 183 5.45 -2.00 -18.19
C ASN A 183 6.24 -1.24 -17.08
N PRO A 184 7.56 -1.44 -17.02
CA PRO A 184 8.43 -0.82 -16.00
C PRO A 184 8.33 0.70 -15.99
N ASP A 185 8.32 1.33 -17.17
CA ASP A 185 8.29 2.79 -17.30
C ASP A 185 7.02 3.38 -16.71
N TYR A 186 5.88 2.79 -17.03
CA TYR A 186 4.61 3.22 -16.46
C TYR A 186 4.57 3.02 -14.95
N ALA A 187 5.00 1.86 -14.46
CA ALA A 187 5.02 1.57 -13.04
C ALA A 187 5.91 2.55 -12.25
N LEU A 188 7.09 2.89 -12.78
CA LEU A 188 7.95 3.90 -12.17
C LEU A 188 7.35 5.31 -12.28
N ASN A 189 6.60 5.60 -13.34
CA ASN A 189 5.94 6.89 -13.49
C ASN A 189 4.82 7.10 -12.45
N THR A 190 4.13 6.06 -11.99
CA THR A 190 3.16 6.21 -10.89
C THR A 190 3.87 6.60 -9.59
N ILE A 191 5.01 5.99 -9.29
CA ILE A 191 5.84 6.34 -8.12
C ILE A 191 6.37 7.77 -8.21
N ARG A 192 6.91 8.18 -9.36
CA ARG A 192 7.42 9.56 -9.55
C ARG A 192 6.33 10.62 -9.44
N LYS A 193 5.09 10.24 -9.73
CA LYS A 193 3.95 11.15 -9.72
C LYS A 193 3.36 11.33 -8.33
N ALA A 194 3.58 10.35 -7.45
CA ALA A 194 3.22 10.38 -6.04
C ALA A 194 4.18 11.26 -5.23
#